data_AF-A0A5C6PKZ9-F1
#
_entry.id   AF-A0A5C6PKZ9-F1
#
_cell.length_a   1.000
_cell.length_b   1.000
_cell.length_c   1.000
_cell.angle_alpha   90.00
_cell.angle_beta   90.00
_cell.angle_gamma   90.00
#
_symmetry.space_group_name_H-M   'P 1'
#
loop_
_entity.id
_entity.type
_entity.pdbx_description
1 polymer ?
#
loop_
_entity_poly.entity_id
_entity_poly.type
_entity_poly.pdbx_seq_one_letter_code
_entity_poly.pdbx_strand_id
1 'polypeptide(L)'
;MKTTRLLADMEEEAALEEKQVGDIERTAKETETKFAVAARGNITDEDWENLQKQGEPSGSAEVKKIQLLDSVEDRTAKDLRLSSYTTAEDIFRVIENRYGNKSTIALEILEELEKMPHVRGNQPRKVIDLIQSVEKALADLTELGNSGAMRNPLVIKSLESKLPDYVKRDWLMFMVDPKNRVTSDNHFDMLLKFLKKSGRSTGEARTAKDCGKSVRPSRKKI
;
A
#
# COMPACT_ATOMS: atom_id res chain seq x y z
N MET A 1 -26.53 16.98 -54.75
CA MET A 1 -25.12 16.53 -54.79
C MET A 1 -24.48 16.27 -53.41
N LYS A 2 -25.14 16.55 -52.26
CA LYS A 2 -24.58 16.24 -50.92
C LYS A 2 -24.92 14.84 -50.39
N THR A 3 -25.99 14.22 -50.88
CA THR A 3 -26.49 12.93 -50.40
C THR A 3 -25.71 11.72 -50.93
N THR A 4 -25.07 11.85 -52.10
CA THR A 4 -24.28 10.76 -52.71
C THR A 4 -22.90 10.57 -52.09
N ARG A 5 -22.39 11.57 -51.34
CA ARG A 5 -21.07 11.51 -50.71
C ARG A 5 -21.11 10.80 -49.34
N LEU A 6 -22.17 11.07 -48.56
CA LEU A 6 -22.39 10.42 -47.27
C LEU A 6 -22.66 8.90 -47.37
N LEU A 7 -23.29 8.44 -48.46
CA LEU A 7 -23.49 7.01 -48.71
C LEU A 7 -22.18 6.29 -49.03
N ALA A 8 -21.27 6.93 -49.78
CA ALA A 8 -19.96 6.36 -50.11
C ALA A 8 -19.05 6.26 -48.87
N ASP A 9 -19.08 7.27 -48.00
CA ASP A 9 -18.27 7.27 -46.77
C ASP A 9 -18.75 6.19 -45.77
N MET A 10 -20.06 5.92 -45.69
CA MET A 10 -20.63 4.84 -44.87
C MET A 10 -20.35 3.43 -45.43
N GLU A 11 -20.32 3.27 -46.76
CA GLU A 11 -19.94 2.00 -47.39
C GLU A 11 -18.44 1.70 -47.20
N GLU A 12 -17.58 2.72 -47.20
CA GLU A 12 -16.14 2.56 -46.94
C GLU A 12 -15.85 2.17 -45.49
N GLU A 13 -16.57 2.74 -44.52
CA GLU A 13 -16.48 2.39 -43.09
C GLU A 13 -16.96 0.95 -42.83
N ALA A 14 -18.07 0.54 -43.44
CA ALA A 14 -18.58 -0.84 -43.35
C ALA A 14 -17.61 -1.88 -43.94
N ALA A 15 -16.95 -1.55 -45.06
CA ALA A 15 -15.94 -2.42 -45.67
C ALA A 15 -14.67 -2.56 -44.80
N LEU A 16 -14.33 -1.51 -44.02
CA LEU A 16 -13.22 -1.50 -43.08
C LEU A 16 -13.52 -2.35 -41.84
N GLU A 17 -14.74 -2.29 -41.32
CA GLU A 17 -15.20 -3.15 -40.23
C GLU A 17 -15.28 -4.62 -40.65
N GLU A 18 -15.83 -4.93 -41.83
CA GLU A 18 -15.89 -6.31 -42.33
C GLU A 18 -14.50 -6.91 -42.54
N LYS A 19 -13.54 -6.09 -43.00
CA LYS A 19 -12.13 -6.49 -43.12
C LYS A 19 -11.49 -6.74 -41.75
N GLN A 20 -11.73 -5.88 -40.76
CA GLN A 20 -11.24 -6.09 -39.39
C GLN A 20 -11.81 -7.36 -38.77
N VAL A 21 -13.12 -7.61 -38.93
CA VAL A 21 -13.77 -8.83 -38.44
C VAL A 21 -13.17 -10.07 -39.12
N GLY A 22 -12.93 -10.02 -40.44
CA GLY A 22 -12.28 -11.10 -41.18
C GLY A 22 -10.84 -11.39 -40.74
N ASP A 23 -10.08 -10.36 -40.36
CA ASP A 23 -8.72 -10.52 -39.83
C ASP A 23 -8.73 -11.10 -38.40
N ILE A 24 -9.72 -10.72 -37.57
CA ILE A 24 -9.94 -11.31 -36.25
C ILE A 24 -10.35 -12.79 -36.36
N GLU A 25 -11.25 -13.15 -37.27
CA GLU A 25 -11.63 -14.55 -37.49
C GLU A 25 -10.48 -15.41 -38.00
N ARG A 26 -9.60 -14.85 -38.86
CA ARG A 26 -8.41 -15.55 -39.36
C ARG A 26 -7.41 -15.80 -38.24
N THR A 27 -7.13 -14.79 -37.41
CA THR A 27 -6.26 -14.93 -36.25
C THR A 27 -6.81 -15.90 -35.22
N ALA A 28 -8.13 -15.89 -34.97
CA ALA A 28 -8.79 -16.87 -34.10
C ALA A 28 -8.61 -18.31 -34.61
N LYS A 29 -8.86 -18.57 -35.91
CA LYS A 29 -8.65 -19.90 -36.51
C LYS A 29 -7.19 -20.35 -36.47
N GLU A 30 -6.25 -19.44 -36.69
CA GLU A 30 -4.81 -19.73 -36.55
C GLU A 30 -4.42 -20.06 -35.10
N THR A 31 -5.01 -19.39 -34.11
CA THR A 31 -4.78 -19.74 -32.69
C THR A 31 -5.38 -21.10 -32.36
N GLU A 32 -6.59 -21.41 -32.83
CA GLU A 32 -7.26 -22.68 -32.58
C GLU A 32 -6.49 -23.87 -33.18
N THR A 33 -5.91 -23.69 -34.37
CA THR A 33 -5.01 -24.69 -34.96
C THR A 33 -3.69 -24.84 -34.20
N LYS A 34 -3.10 -23.75 -33.69
CA LYS A 34 -1.90 -23.80 -32.84
C LYS A 34 -2.17 -24.51 -31.50
N PHE A 35 -3.34 -24.29 -30.88
CA PHE A 35 -3.78 -25.03 -29.70
C PHE A 35 -4.01 -26.52 -29.98
N ALA A 36 -4.59 -26.86 -31.15
CA ALA A 36 -4.79 -28.25 -31.55
C ALA A 36 -3.45 -28.99 -31.82
N VAL A 37 -2.40 -28.27 -32.25
CA VAL A 37 -1.03 -28.78 -32.38
C VAL A 37 -0.37 -28.93 -31.00
N ALA A 38 -0.56 -27.97 -30.09
CA ALA A 38 -0.08 -28.04 -28.72
C ALA A 38 -0.64 -29.26 -27.95
N ALA A 39 -1.91 -29.61 -28.16
CA ALA A 39 -2.54 -30.79 -27.56
C ALA A 39 -1.95 -32.15 -28.06
N ARG A 40 -1.12 -32.15 -29.12
CA ARG A 40 -0.52 -33.36 -29.71
C ARG A 40 0.92 -33.67 -29.26
N GLY A 41 1.43 -32.98 -28.23
CA GLY A 41 2.56 -33.46 -27.44
C GLY A 41 3.96 -33.02 -27.88
N ASN A 42 4.11 -32.06 -28.80
CA ASN A 42 5.40 -31.44 -29.13
C ASN A 42 5.32 -29.91 -28.95
N ILE A 43 5.27 -29.46 -27.70
CA ILE A 43 5.39 -28.03 -27.36
C ILE A 43 6.85 -27.78 -26.97
N THR A 44 7.54 -26.89 -27.68
CA THR A 44 8.89 -26.45 -27.32
C THR A 44 8.84 -25.45 -26.16
N ASP A 45 9.93 -25.25 -25.43
CA ASP A 45 9.97 -24.26 -24.32
C ASP A 45 9.61 -22.84 -24.80
N GLU A 46 9.93 -22.52 -26.05
CA GLU A 46 9.59 -21.24 -26.69
C GLU A 46 8.08 -21.14 -27.01
N ASP A 47 7.45 -22.24 -27.41
CA ASP A 47 5.99 -22.31 -27.58
C ASP A 47 5.27 -22.21 -26.22
N TRP A 48 5.83 -22.79 -25.15
CA TRP A 48 5.33 -22.63 -23.79
C TRP A 48 5.43 -21.18 -23.30
N GLU A 49 6.55 -20.52 -23.53
CA GLU A 49 6.74 -19.12 -23.14
C GLU A 49 5.80 -18.18 -23.92
N ASN A 50 5.56 -18.46 -25.20
CA ASN A 50 4.62 -17.71 -26.02
C ASN A 50 3.15 -17.97 -25.62
N LEU A 51 2.79 -19.20 -25.27
CA LEU A 51 1.48 -19.55 -24.72
C LEU A 51 1.26 -18.92 -23.34
N GLN A 52 2.30 -18.83 -22.51
CA GLN A 52 2.24 -18.14 -21.22
C GLN A 52 2.08 -16.62 -21.41
N LYS A 53 2.79 -16.01 -22.36
CA LYS A 53 2.59 -14.59 -22.73
C LYS A 53 1.18 -14.29 -23.24
N GLN A 54 0.54 -15.25 -23.92
CA GLN A 54 -0.85 -15.13 -24.39
C GLN A 54 -1.88 -15.45 -23.29
N GLY A 55 -1.52 -16.30 -22.32
CA GLY A 55 -2.36 -16.74 -21.21
C GLY A 55 -2.24 -15.92 -19.94
N GLU A 56 -1.30 -14.97 -19.84
CA GLU A 56 -1.21 -14.02 -18.73
C GLU A 56 -2.11 -12.80 -18.99
N PRO A 57 -3.31 -12.71 -18.35
CA PRO A 57 -4.15 -11.52 -18.41
C PRO A 57 -3.47 -10.28 -17.81
N SER A 58 -2.28 -10.40 -17.23
CA SER A 58 -1.45 -9.33 -16.67
C SER A 58 -0.27 -8.92 -17.55
N GLY A 59 -0.02 -9.57 -18.68
CA GLY A 59 1.17 -9.36 -19.51
C GLY A 59 1.05 -8.28 -20.59
N SER A 60 -0.11 -8.21 -21.27
CA SER A 60 -0.37 -7.25 -22.35
C SER A 60 -0.39 -5.81 -21.83
N ALA A 61 0.29 -4.92 -22.56
CA ALA A 61 0.39 -3.49 -22.21
C ALA A 61 -0.98 -2.81 -22.15
N GLU A 62 -1.91 -3.26 -22.99
CA GLU A 62 -3.30 -2.79 -23.05
C GLU A 62 -4.07 -3.20 -21.80
N VAL A 63 -3.92 -4.45 -21.35
CA VAL A 63 -4.61 -4.93 -20.14
C VAL A 63 -4.04 -4.26 -18.89
N LYS A 64 -2.72 -4.07 -18.81
CA LYS A 64 -2.08 -3.31 -17.72
C LYS A 64 -2.61 -1.88 -17.64
N LYS A 65 -2.81 -1.22 -18.78
CA LYS A 65 -3.41 0.11 -18.85
C LYS A 65 -4.85 0.11 -18.30
N ILE A 66 -5.67 -0.83 -18.74
CA ILE A 66 -7.09 -0.92 -18.30
C ILE A 66 -7.15 -1.16 -16.80
N GLN A 67 -6.40 -2.14 -16.29
CA GLN A 67 -6.31 -2.44 -14.85
C GLN A 67 -5.83 -1.23 -14.04
N LEU A 68 -4.83 -0.50 -14.55
CA LEU A 68 -4.33 0.71 -13.91
C LEU A 68 -5.42 1.79 -13.85
N LEU A 69 -6.14 2.03 -14.95
CA LEU A 69 -7.23 3.01 -14.98
C LEU A 69 -8.36 2.64 -14.01
N ASP A 70 -8.72 1.36 -13.92
CA ASP A 70 -9.74 0.87 -12.98
C ASP A 70 -9.29 0.96 -11.51
N SER A 71 -7.98 0.92 -11.26
CA SER A 71 -7.41 1.02 -9.91
C SER A 71 -7.34 2.46 -9.36
N VAL A 72 -7.39 3.45 -10.25
CA VAL A 72 -7.26 4.87 -9.88
C VAL A 72 -8.63 5.48 -9.62
N GLU A 73 -8.72 6.30 -8.57
CA GLU A 73 -9.97 7.01 -8.28
C GLU A 73 -10.43 7.85 -9.47
N ASP A 74 -11.72 7.74 -9.80
CA ASP A 74 -12.39 8.36 -10.94
C ASP A 74 -12.13 9.87 -11.07
N ARG A 75 -12.03 10.57 -9.94
CA ARG A 75 -11.70 11.99 -9.89
C ARG A 75 -10.26 12.24 -10.35
N THR A 76 -9.30 11.48 -9.84
CA THR A 76 -7.89 11.58 -10.22
C THR A 76 -7.69 11.22 -11.69
N ALA A 77 -8.39 10.19 -12.17
CA ALA A 77 -8.35 9.77 -13.57
C ALA A 77 -8.86 10.88 -14.51
N LYS A 78 -9.93 11.60 -14.14
CA LYS A 78 -10.47 12.72 -14.90
C LYS A 78 -9.60 13.97 -14.83
N ASP A 79 -9.14 14.34 -13.63
CA ASP A 79 -8.30 15.51 -13.39
C ASP A 79 -7.00 15.47 -14.19
N LEU A 80 -6.38 14.28 -14.28
CA LEU A 80 -5.14 14.06 -15.02
C LEU A 80 -5.37 13.56 -16.46
N ARG A 81 -6.63 13.39 -16.89
CA ARG A 81 -7.02 12.84 -18.20
C ARG A 81 -6.27 11.54 -18.53
N LEU A 82 -6.21 10.62 -17.55
CA LEU A 82 -5.37 9.42 -17.64
C LEU A 82 -5.74 8.50 -18.82
N SER A 83 -7.01 8.51 -19.24
CA SER A 83 -7.49 7.74 -20.40
C SER A 83 -6.84 8.15 -21.73
N SER A 84 -6.32 9.37 -21.81
CA SER A 84 -5.67 9.92 -23.03
C SER A 84 -4.26 9.40 -23.28
N TYR A 85 -3.63 8.76 -22.29
CA TYR A 85 -2.28 8.21 -22.43
C TYR A 85 -2.32 6.81 -23.05
N THR A 86 -1.30 6.46 -23.82
CA THR A 86 -1.26 5.22 -24.62
C THR A 86 -0.77 4.03 -23.82
N THR A 87 0.16 4.22 -22.88
CA THR A 87 0.79 3.15 -22.09
C THR A 87 0.59 3.33 -20.59
N ALA A 88 0.73 2.25 -19.82
CA ALA A 88 0.71 2.28 -18.36
C ALA A 88 1.88 3.10 -17.79
N GLU A 89 3.07 2.98 -18.36
CA GLU A 89 4.25 3.78 -18.00
C GLU A 89 4.01 5.30 -18.15
N ASP A 90 3.33 5.74 -19.20
CA ASP A 90 2.99 7.16 -19.37
C ASP A 90 2.04 7.65 -18.26
N ILE A 91 1.08 6.81 -17.89
CA ILE A 91 0.16 7.09 -16.77
C ILE A 91 0.93 7.18 -15.46
N PHE A 92 1.80 6.22 -15.16
CA PHE A 92 2.65 6.25 -13.95
C PHE A 92 3.52 7.50 -13.89
N ARG A 93 4.17 7.88 -15.01
CA ARG A 93 4.99 9.09 -15.07
C ARG A 93 4.19 10.36 -14.76
N VAL A 94 2.95 10.46 -15.24
CA VAL A 94 2.08 11.63 -15.00
C VAL A 94 1.62 11.68 -13.55
N ILE A 95 1.25 10.53 -12.98
CA ILE A 95 0.90 10.41 -11.56
C ILE A 95 2.11 10.76 -10.68
N GLU A 96 3.29 10.24 -10.99
CA GLU A 96 4.53 10.52 -10.29
C GLU A 96 4.89 12.01 -10.37
N ASN A 97 4.74 12.65 -11.53
CA ASN A 97 5.00 14.08 -11.65
C ASN A 97 4.02 14.95 -10.83
N ARG A 98 2.77 14.52 -10.68
CA ARG A 98 1.75 15.29 -9.94
C ARG A 98 1.81 15.03 -8.43
N TYR A 99 2.05 13.79 -8.03
CA TYR A 99 1.89 13.33 -6.65
C TYR A 99 3.18 12.76 -6.04
N GLY A 100 4.17 12.40 -6.85
CA GLY A 100 5.46 11.82 -6.42
C GLY A 100 6.42 12.83 -5.78
N ASN A 101 5.94 14.01 -5.37
CA ASN A 101 6.76 14.93 -4.60
C ASN A 101 7.04 14.33 -3.21
N LYS A 102 8.22 13.72 -3.07
CA LYS A 102 8.68 13.06 -1.84
C LYS A 102 8.58 13.96 -0.61
N SER A 103 8.79 15.27 -0.76
CA SER A 103 8.67 16.23 0.35
C SER A 103 7.22 16.41 0.79
N THR A 104 6.28 16.49 -0.15
CA THR A 104 4.85 16.55 0.16
C THR A 104 4.37 15.27 0.85
N ILE A 105 4.73 14.11 0.30
CA ILE A 105 4.38 12.80 0.89
C ILE A 105 4.96 12.69 2.31
N ALA A 106 6.23 13.10 2.51
CA ALA A 106 6.84 13.08 3.83
C ALA A 106 6.10 13.99 4.84
N LEU A 107 5.63 15.16 4.40
CA LEU A 107 4.83 16.06 5.24
C LEU A 107 3.47 15.43 5.61
N GLU A 108 2.80 14.78 4.67
CA GLU A 108 1.53 14.09 4.93
C GLU A 108 1.70 12.98 5.97
N ILE A 109 2.77 12.17 5.87
CA ILE A 109 3.09 11.14 6.87
C ILE A 109 3.28 11.75 8.26
N LEU A 110 4.02 12.87 8.35
CA LEU A 110 4.23 13.56 9.63
C LEU A 110 2.92 14.15 10.19
N GLU A 111 2.07 14.69 9.32
CA GLU A 111 0.77 15.26 9.72
C GLU A 111 -0.19 14.15 10.18
N GLU A 112 -0.20 13.00 9.53
CA GLU A 112 -0.95 11.81 9.97
C GLU A 112 -0.47 11.36 11.35
N LEU A 113 0.84 11.28 11.55
CA LEU A 113 1.41 10.99 12.87
C LEU A 113 1.00 12.04 13.90
N GLU A 114 0.95 13.32 13.52
CA GLU A 114 0.55 14.43 14.39
C GLU A 114 -0.91 14.29 14.84
N LYS A 115 -1.81 13.97 13.91
CA LYS A 115 -3.25 13.79 14.13
C LYS A 115 -3.62 12.59 14.99
N MET A 116 -2.69 11.66 15.24
CA MET A 116 -2.96 10.50 16.08
C MET A 116 -3.44 10.92 17.49
N PRO A 117 -4.52 10.29 18.00
CA PRO A 117 -5.05 10.61 19.31
C PRO A 117 -4.10 10.18 20.44
N HIS A 118 -4.17 10.90 21.56
CA HIS A 118 -3.43 10.53 22.75
C HIS A 118 -3.98 9.21 23.33
N VAL A 119 -3.09 8.26 23.62
CA VAL A 119 -3.51 6.99 24.22
C VAL A 119 -3.69 7.19 25.72
N ARG A 120 -4.94 7.17 26.18
CA ARG A 120 -5.29 7.37 27.60
C ARG A 120 -5.56 6.05 28.31
N GLY A 121 -5.19 6.01 29.59
CA GLY A 121 -5.48 4.89 30.49
C GLY A 121 -4.76 3.60 30.09
N ASN A 122 -5.32 2.47 30.49
CA ASN A 122 -4.66 1.17 30.36
C ASN A 122 -5.05 0.41 29.07
N GLN A 123 -4.84 1.04 27.91
CA GLN A 123 -5.27 0.53 26.59
C GLN A 123 -4.07 -0.02 25.77
N PRO A 124 -3.67 -1.28 25.98
CA PRO A 124 -2.44 -1.85 25.40
C PRO A 124 -2.53 -1.99 23.89
N ARG A 125 -3.72 -2.30 23.34
CA ARG A 125 -3.94 -2.42 21.90
C ARG A 125 -3.63 -1.10 21.19
N LYS A 126 -4.16 0.02 21.71
CA LYS A 126 -3.87 1.35 21.16
C LYS A 126 -2.40 1.77 21.29
N VAL A 127 -1.70 1.28 22.31
CA VAL A 127 -0.24 1.48 22.40
C VAL A 127 0.48 0.71 21.31
N ILE A 128 0.08 -0.53 21.04
CA ILE A 128 0.63 -1.31 19.93
C ILE A 128 0.33 -0.63 18.58
N ASP A 129 -0.90 -0.15 18.37
CA ASP A 129 -1.27 0.58 17.15
C ASP A 129 -0.41 1.83 16.97
N LEU A 130 -0.20 2.62 18.03
CA LEU A 130 0.68 3.78 18.02
C LEU A 130 2.13 3.40 17.65
N ILE A 131 2.66 2.32 18.23
CA ILE A 131 4.01 1.83 17.92
C ILE A 131 4.12 1.42 16.46
N GLN A 132 3.14 0.67 15.95
CA GLN A 132 3.10 0.22 14.56
C GLN A 132 3.00 1.41 13.59
N SER A 133 2.19 2.43 13.90
CA SER A 133 2.11 3.65 13.10
C SER A 133 3.44 4.40 13.06
N VAL A 134 4.15 4.50 14.19
CA VAL A 134 5.48 5.14 14.25
C VAL A 134 6.53 4.34 13.48
N GLU A 135 6.50 3.01 13.58
CA GLU A 135 7.41 2.12 12.83
C GLU A 135 7.16 2.21 11.32
N LYS A 136 5.90 2.20 10.91
CA LYS A 136 5.49 2.35 9.51
C LYS A 136 5.96 3.70 8.97
N ALA A 137 5.65 4.80 9.66
CA ALA A 137 6.07 6.13 9.22
C ALA A 137 7.60 6.26 9.12
N LEU A 138 8.37 5.63 10.02
CA LEU A 138 9.83 5.61 9.91
C LEU A 138 10.29 4.84 8.67
N ALA A 139 9.67 3.69 8.36
CA ALA A 139 10.00 2.91 7.16
C ALA A 139 9.69 3.72 5.90
N ASP A 140 8.49 4.30 5.82
CA ASP A 140 8.02 5.11 4.68
C ASP A 140 8.93 6.34 4.47
N LEU A 141 9.29 7.06 5.54
CA LEU A 141 10.20 8.21 5.46
C LEU A 141 11.64 7.79 5.11
N THR A 142 12.07 6.58 5.46
CA THR A 142 13.38 6.05 5.07
C THR A 142 13.41 5.74 3.57
N GLU A 143 12.34 5.17 3.03
CA GLU A 143 12.18 4.92 1.59
C GLU A 143 12.16 6.22 0.78
N LEU A 144 11.56 7.28 1.33
CA LEU A 144 11.57 8.63 0.74
C LEU A 144 12.92 9.34 0.88
N GLY A 145 13.88 8.80 1.64
CA GLY A 145 15.19 9.42 1.91
C GLY A 145 15.14 10.56 2.94
N ASN A 146 14.05 10.69 3.69
CA ASN A 146 13.80 11.75 4.67
C ASN A 146 13.72 11.20 6.11
N SER A 147 14.59 10.24 6.45
CA SER A 147 14.64 9.63 7.78
C SER A 147 14.98 10.62 8.90
N GLY A 148 15.63 11.74 8.56
CA GLY A 148 15.94 12.83 9.49
C GLY A 148 14.71 13.53 10.06
N ALA A 149 13.57 13.49 9.36
CA ALA A 149 12.33 14.12 9.81
C ALA A 149 11.84 13.57 11.17
N MET A 150 11.99 12.26 11.41
CA MET A 150 11.61 11.61 12.67
C MET A 150 12.54 11.95 13.84
N ARG A 151 13.77 12.38 13.54
CA ARG A 151 14.75 12.83 14.55
C ARG A 151 14.53 14.27 14.99
N ASN A 152 13.57 14.97 14.41
CA ASN A 152 13.22 16.31 14.82
C ASN A 152 12.71 16.30 16.28
N PRO A 153 13.31 17.08 17.19
CA PRO A 153 12.89 17.15 18.60
C PRO A 153 11.40 17.47 18.80
N LEU A 154 10.77 18.20 17.89
CA LEU A 154 9.34 18.50 17.96
C LEU A 154 8.48 17.26 17.69
N VAL A 155 8.88 16.43 16.73
CA VAL A 155 8.21 15.16 16.41
C VAL A 155 8.37 14.20 17.58
N ILE A 156 9.59 14.09 18.13
CA ILE A 156 9.87 13.27 19.32
C ILE A 156 8.97 13.67 20.49
N LYS A 157 8.90 14.98 20.82
CA LYS A 157 8.02 15.49 21.89
C LYS A 157 6.54 15.22 21.61
N SER A 158 6.09 15.34 20.37
CA SER A 158 4.71 15.03 19.96
C SER A 158 4.39 13.55 20.12
N LEU A 159 5.34 12.65 19.85
CA LEU A 159 5.17 11.22 20.07
C LEU A 159 5.16 10.89 21.57
N GLU A 160 6.08 11.47 22.35
CA GLU A 160 6.14 11.27 23.79
C GLU A 160 4.84 11.73 24.47
N SER A 161 4.25 12.85 24.05
CA SER A 161 3.01 13.38 24.63
C SER A 161 1.82 12.44 24.41
N LYS A 162 1.80 11.67 23.31
CA LYS A 162 0.75 10.71 22.96
C LYS A 162 0.81 9.40 23.74
N LEU A 163 1.94 9.10 24.38
CA LEU A 163 2.10 7.91 25.20
C LEU A 163 1.25 7.97 26.49
N PRO A 164 0.74 6.83 26.98
CA PRO A 164 0.09 6.77 28.28
C PRO A 164 1.06 7.07 29.44
N ASP A 165 0.53 7.58 30.55
CA ASP A 165 1.34 8.00 31.71
C ASP A 165 2.19 6.88 32.33
N TYR A 166 1.73 5.63 32.27
CA TYR A 166 2.54 4.50 32.74
C TYR A 166 3.77 4.26 31.84
N VAL A 167 3.60 4.35 30.52
CA VAL A 167 4.70 4.23 29.55
C VAL A 167 5.67 5.42 29.66
N LYS A 168 5.13 6.63 29.87
CA LYS A 168 5.95 7.84 30.08
C LYS A 168 6.84 7.72 31.32
N ARG A 169 6.31 7.21 32.43
CA ARG A 169 7.09 7.00 33.66
C ARG A 169 8.20 5.97 33.44
N ASP A 170 7.89 4.86 32.80
CA ASP A 170 8.87 3.83 32.48
C ASP A 170 9.94 4.34 31.51
N TRP A 171 9.55 5.19 30.55
CA TRP A 171 10.47 5.87 29.63
C TRP A 171 11.40 6.85 30.37
N LEU A 172 10.88 7.66 31.28
CA LEU A 172 11.68 8.57 32.11
C LEU A 172 12.70 7.80 32.96
N MET A 173 12.29 6.69 33.57
CA MET A 173 13.20 5.80 34.31
C MET A 173 14.27 5.21 33.39
N PHE A 174 13.92 4.85 32.15
CA PHE A 174 14.85 4.36 31.15
C PHE A 174 15.88 5.43 30.72
N MET A 175 15.46 6.69 30.57
CA MET A 175 16.38 7.80 30.22
C MET A 175 17.37 8.13 31.33
N VAL A 176 16.96 8.01 32.59
CA VAL A 176 17.81 8.32 33.77
C VAL A 176 18.85 7.21 34.02
N ASP A 177 18.63 5.99 33.53
CA ASP A 177 19.61 4.91 33.66
C ASP A 177 20.88 5.19 32.83
N PRO A 178 22.05 5.40 33.47
CA PRO A 178 23.29 5.74 32.80
C PRO A 178 23.79 4.66 31.82
N LYS A 179 23.27 3.43 31.91
CA LYS A 179 23.58 2.34 30.97
C LYS A 179 22.99 2.60 29.58
N ASN A 180 21.90 3.37 29.49
CA ASN A 180 21.19 3.57 28.22
C ASN A 180 21.79 4.72 27.38
N ARG A 181 22.61 5.61 27.97
CA ARG A 181 23.32 6.70 27.26
C ARG A 181 22.42 7.47 26.28
N VAL A 182 21.25 7.89 26.75
CA VAL A 182 20.33 8.70 25.93
C VAL A 182 20.93 10.09 25.76
N THR A 183 21.18 10.47 24.51
CA THR A 183 21.66 11.79 24.08
C THR A 183 20.62 12.41 23.16
N SER A 184 20.65 13.74 22.99
CA SER A 184 19.73 14.43 22.08
C SER A 184 19.75 13.87 20.66
N ASP A 185 20.91 13.38 20.20
CA ASP A 185 21.11 12.84 18.85
C ASP A 185 20.57 11.42 18.66
N ASN A 186 20.51 10.61 19.74
CA ASN A 186 20.02 9.23 19.69
C ASN A 186 18.63 9.06 20.34
N HIS A 187 18.01 10.16 20.77
CA HIS A 187 16.78 10.16 21.57
C HIS A 187 15.66 9.36 20.89
N PHE A 188 15.41 9.63 19.60
CA PHE A 188 14.39 8.90 18.84
C PHE A 188 14.70 7.41 18.72
N ASP A 189 15.94 7.05 18.42
CA ASP A 189 16.37 5.65 18.24
C ASP A 189 16.22 4.87 19.56
N MET A 190 16.54 5.51 20.69
CA MET A 190 16.37 4.93 22.03
C MET A 190 14.89 4.85 22.44
N LEU A 191 14.08 5.85 22.10
CA LEU A 191 12.63 5.82 22.31
C LEU A 191 11.99 4.67 21.53
N LEU A 192 12.33 4.51 20.25
CA LEU A 192 11.83 3.41 19.43
C LEU A 192 12.26 2.05 19.97
N LYS A 193 13.51 1.93 20.43
CA LYS A 193 14.02 0.71 21.08
C LYS A 193 13.24 0.37 22.36
N PHE A 194 12.96 1.38 23.18
CA PHE A 194 12.13 1.22 24.38
C PHE A 194 10.70 0.81 24.02
N LEU A 195 10.07 1.48 23.06
CA LEU A 195 8.72 1.18 22.62
C LEU A 195 8.60 -0.24 22.07
N LYS A 196 9.53 -0.69 21.22
CA LYS A 196 9.62 -2.07 20.73
C LYS A 196 9.74 -3.10 21.87
N LYS A 197 10.55 -2.81 22.88
CA LYS A 197 10.71 -3.67 24.05
C LYS A 197 9.43 -3.73 24.89
N SER A 198 8.77 -2.60 25.08
CA SER A 198 7.52 -2.48 25.84
C SER A 198 6.32 -3.13 25.12
N GLY A 199 6.21 -2.98 23.81
CA GLY A 199 5.14 -3.55 22.99
C GLY A 199 5.14 -5.08 23.01
N ARG A 200 6.34 -5.69 22.90
CA ARG A 200 6.51 -7.15 23.00
C ARG A 200 6.12 -7.71 24.37
N SER A 201 6.50 -7.00 25.44
CA SER A 201 6.18 -7.44 26.81
C SER A 201 4.70 -7.23 27.19
N THR A 202 4.01 -6.25 26.60
CA THR A 202 2.55 -6.07 26.82
C THR A 202 1.67 -7.07 26.06
N GLY A 203 2.17 -7.68 24.98
CA GLY A 203 1.48 -8.74 24.23
C GLY A 203 1.43 -10.06 25.00
N GLU A 204 2.50 -10.40 25.73
CA GLU A 204 2.58 -11.65 26.51
C GLU A 204 2.04 -11.52 27.94
N ALA A 205 2.15 -10.35 28.57
CA ALA A 205 1.81 -10.21 29.99
C ALA A 205 0.30 -10.14 30.32
N ARG A 206 -0.60 -10.05 29.34
CA ARG A 206 -2.05 -9.92 29.61
C ARG A 206 -2.88 -11.18 29.42
N THR A 207 -2.40 -12.19 28.71
CA THR A 207 -3.07 -13.51 28.68
C THR A 207 -2.97 -14.24 30.02
N ALA A 208 -2.08 -13.82 30.92
CA ALA A 208 -1.84 -14.46 32.21
C ALA A 208 -2.54 -13.81 33.42
N LYS A 209 -3.22 -12.66 33.29
CA LYS A 209 -3.83 -11.95 34.44
C LYS A 209 -5.35 -11.95 34.51
N ASP A 210 -6.05 -12.55 33.55
CA ASP A 210 -7.52 -12.66 33.56
C ASP A 210 -8.07 -14.05 33.90
N CYS A 211 -7.21 -15.00 34.28
CA CYS A 211 -7.62 -16.31 34.81
C CYS A 211 -7.13 -16.47 36.25
N GLY A 212 -7.88 -15.94 37.22
CA GLY A 212 -7.59 -16.27 38.62
C GLY A 212 -8.36 -15.49 39.69
N LYS A 213 -9.48 -16.08 40.11
CA LYS A 213 -10.14 -15.94 41.43
C LYS A 213 -11.12 -14.79 41.63
N SER A 214 -12.32 -14.93 41.05
CA SER A 214 -13.56 -14.59 41.77
C SER A 214 -13.93 -15.76 42.69
N VAL A 215 -13.39 -15.81 43.91
CA VAL A 215 -13.94 -16.66 44.98
C VAL A 215 -15.06 -15.87 45.64
N ARG A 216 -16.31 -16.25 45.37
CA ARG A 216 -17.48 -15.74 46.09
C ARG A 216 -17.42 -16.23 47.55
N PRO A 217 -17.75 -15.40 48.55
CA PRO A 217 -18.00 -15.89 49.89
C PRO A 217 -19.40 -16.52 49.94
N SER A 218 -19.46 -17.84 50.08
CA SER A 218 -20.70 -18.57 50.39
C SER A 218 -21.17 -18.16 51.79
N ARG A 219 -22.23 -17.35 51.86
CA ARG A 219 -23.05 -17.20 53.06
C ARG A 219 -23.71 -18.56 53.35
N LYS A 220 -23.30 -19.24 54.41
CA LYS A 220 -24.17 -20.22 55.07
C LYS A 220 -25.12 -19.45 55.99
N LYS A 221 -26.41 -19.53 55.67
CA LYS A 221 -27.51 -19.29 56.61
C LYS A 221 -27.94 -20.65 57.18
N ILE A 222 -28.41 -20.57 58.42
CA ILE A 222 -28.98 -21.59 59.31
C ILE A 222 -27.92 -22.25 60.19
#